data_AF-A0A7S0IVL8-F1
#
_entry.id   AF-A0A7S0IVL8-F1
#
_cell.length_a   1.000
_cell.length_b   1.000
_cell.length_c   1.000
_cell.angle_alpha   90.00
_cell.angle_beta   90.00
_cell.angle_gamma   90.00
#
_symmetry.space_group_name_H-M   'P 1'
#
loop_
_entity.id
_entity.type
_entity.pdbx_description
1 polymer ?
#
loop_
_entity_poly.entity_id
_entity_poly.type
_entity_poly.pdbx_seq_one_letter_code
_entity_poly.pdbx_strand_id
1 'polypeptide(L)'
;SKLVFIGKDLDAAALRARFAECLATPANLEKKLKALRFGVGQRVLCNMGGGDGWLKGTISELMWRSEDMEPGMVAPYQIIMDNDDIISAPADTDTLVRAAPPDEESDTSKRQRT
;
A
#
# COMPACT_ATOMS: atom_id res chain seq x y z
N SER A 1 -6.78 -15.03 20.75
CA SER A 1 -6.21 -14.26 21.87
C SER A 1 -7.32 -13.71 22.75
N LYS A 2 -7.25 -13.89 24.08
CA LYS A 2 -8.25 -13.40 25.04
C LYS A 2 -7.74 -12.09 25.68
N LEU A 3 -8.41 -10.97 25.45
CA LEU A 3 -8.09 -9.69 26.08
C LEU A 3 -8.62 -9.69 27.53
N VAL A 4 -7.71 -9.58 28.50
CA VAL A 4 -8.01 -9.52 29.94
C VAL A 4 -7.63 -8.14 30.46
N PHE A 5 -8.58 -7.42 31.04
CA PHE A 5 -8.35 -6.10 31.62
C PHE A 5 -8.22 -6.23 33.14
N ILE A 6 -7.08 -5.80 33.70
CA ILE A 6 -6.81 -5.84 35.13
C ILE A 6 -6.75 -4.39 35.64
N GLY A 7 -7.78 -3.95 36.35
CA GLY A 7 -7.87 -2.60 36.93
C GLY A 7 -9.12 -2.48 37.81
N LYS A 8 -8.96 -1.93 39.01
CA LYS A 8 -10.07 -1.59 39.92
C LYS A 8 -10.73 -0.31 39.38
N ASP A 9 -12.05 -0.31 39.19
CA ASP A 9 -12.84 0.79 38.59
C ASP A 9 -12.61 1.03 37.08
N LEU A 10 -12.32 -0.03 36.30
CA LEU A 10 -12.19 0.09 34.85
C LEU A 10 -13.53 -0.11 34.13
N ASP A 11 -13.99 0.90 33.41
CA ASP A 11 -15.14 0.78 32.52
C ASP A 11 -14.77 -0.05 31.28
N ALA A 12 -14.97 -1.37 31.42
CA ALA A 12 -14.60 -2.35 30.42
C ALA A 12 -15.41 -2.24 29.12
N ALA A 13 -16.55 -1.54 29.15
CA ALA A 13 -17.40 -1.31 27.98
C ALA A 13 -16.85 -0.14 27.13
N ALA A 14 -16.58 1.01 27.75
CA ALA A 14 -15.97 2.16 27.10
C ALA A 14 -14.59 1.82 26.53
N LEU A 15 -13.78 1.06 27.27
CA LEU A 15 -12.46 0.66 26.81
C LEU A 15 -12.52 -0.30 25.62
N ARG A 16 -13.44 -1.28 25.65
CA ARG A 16 -13.67 -2.17 24.50
C ARG A 16 -14.17 -1.41 23.28
N ALA A 17 -15.05 -0.43 23.45
CA ALA A 17 -15.54 0.38 22.35
C ALA A 17 -14.40 1.16 21.66
N ARG A 18 -13.53 1.81 22.43
CA ARG A 18 -12.36 2.54 21.91
C ARG A 18 -11.37 1.64 21.17
N PHE A 19 -11.12 0.44 21.69
CA PHE A 19 -10.27 -0.53 21.00
C PHE A 19 -10.94 -1.08 19.74
N ALA A 20 -12.26 -1.29 19.76
CA ALA A 20 -13.01 -1.73 18.58
C ALA A 20 -12.94 -0.73 17.42
N GLU A 21 -12.89 0.57 17.71
CA GLU A 21 -12.64 1.62 16.72
C GLU A 21 -11.26 1.50 16.06
N CYS A 22 -10.25 1.01 16.80
CA CYS A 22 -8.88 0.79 16.30
C CYS A 22 -8.63 -0.62 15.74
N LEU A 23 -9.56 -1.57 15.90
CA LEU A 23 -9.40 -2.91 15.35
C LEU A 23 -9.28 -2.84 13.83
N ALA A 24 -8.44 -3.72 13.27
CA ALA A 24 -8.38 -4.01 11.84
C ALA A 24 -9.64 -4.78 11.42
N THR A 25 -10.81 -4.16 11.60
CA THR A 25 -12.07 -4.63 11.04
C THR A 25 -12.04 -4.49 9.53
N PRO A 26 -12.76 -5.33 8.78
CA PRO A 26 -12.84 -5.22 7.33
C PRO A 26 -13.30 -3.81 6.90
N ALA A 27 -14.26 -3.20 7.60
CA ALA A 27 -14.72 -1.84 7.32
C ALA A 27 -13.63 -0.76 7.48
N ASN A 28 -12.80 -0.86 8.52
CA ASN A 28 -11.68 0.07 8.72
C ASN A 28 -10.57 -0.15 7.69
N LEU A 29 -10.34 -1.41 7.31
CA LEU A 29 -9.38 -1.77 6.28
C LEU A 29 -9.83 -1.22 4.91
N GLU A 30 -11.09 -1.41 4.53
CA GLU A 30 -11.67 -0.84 3.30
C GLU A 30 -11.58 0.69 3.27
N LYS A 31 -11.83 1.36 4.40
CA LYS A 31 -11.68 2.81 4.49
C LYS A 31 -10.23 3.25 4.25
N LYS A 32 -9.25 2.51 4.77
CA LYS A 32 -7.82 2.76 4.52
C LYS A 32 -7.45 2.49 3.07
N LEU A 33 -7.92 1.37 2.49
CA LEU A 33 -7.70 1.04 1.08
C LEU A 33 -8.23 2.13 0.15
N LYS A 34 -9.42 2.68 0.43
CA LYS A 34 -10.01 3.79 -0.35
C LYS A 34 -9.29 5.12 -0.17
N ALA A 35 -8.51 5.28 0.90
CA ALA A 35 -7.73 6.50 1.14
C ALA A 35 -6.38 6.49 0.39
N LEU A 36 -5.94 5.33 -0.11
CA LEU A 36 -4.72 5.21 -0.90
C LEU A 36 -4.90 5.80 -2.30
N ARG A 37 -3.85 6.43 -2.81
CA ARG A 37 -3.83 7.06 -4.14
C ARG A 37 -3.84 6.04 -5.28
N PHE A 38 -3.31 4.85 -5.04
CA PHE A 38 -3.10 3.83 -6.06
C PHE A 38 -3.77 2.50 -5.72
N GLY A 39 -4.22 1.78 -6.75
CA GLY A 39 -4.88 0.48 -6.63
C GLY A 39 -3.99 -0.70 -7.01
N VAL A 40 -4.41 -1.91 -6.62
CA VAL A 40 -3.79 -3.16 -7.11
C VAL A 40 -3.88 -3.23 -8.64
N GLY A 41 -2.79 -3.63 -9.29
CA GLY A 41 -2.62 -3.71 -10.73
C GLY A 41 -2.18 -2.39 -11.40
N GLN A 42 -2.05 -1.30 -10.65
CA GLN A 42 -1.68 -0.01 -11.24
C GLN A 42 -0.16 0.10 -11.43
N ARG A 43 0.25 0.66 -12.58
CA ARG A 43 1.64 0.99 -12.89
C ARG A 43 2.09 2.24 -12.15
N VAL A 44 3.19 2.11 -11.40
CA VAL A 44 3.79 3.19 -10.61
C VAL A 44 5.30 3.24 -10.80
N LEU A 45 5.87 4.42 -10.57
CA LEU A 45 7.31 4.62 -10.42
C LEU A 45 7.64 4.63 -8.94
N CYS A 46 8.52 3.74 -8.51
CA CYS A 46 9.02 3.69 -7.16
C CYS A 46 10.44 4.25 -7.09
N ASN A 47 10.71 5.05 -6.07
CA ASN A 47 12.04 5.57 -5.78
C ASN A 47 12.81 4.52 -4.97
N MET A 48 13.84 3.94 -5.55
CA MET A 48 14.74 3.02 -4.85
C MET A 48 15.83 3.75 -4.06
N GLY A 49 15.89 5.08 -4.17
CA GLY A 49 16.97 5.88 -3.61
C GLY A 49 18.31 5.61 -4.30
N GLY A 50 19.35 6.32 -3.87
CA GLY A 50 20.71 6.09 -4.37
C GLY A 50 20.88 6.29 -5.88
N GLY A 51 21.66 5.39 -6.51
CA GLY A 51 22.04 5.44 -7.92
C GLY A 51 21.05 4.78 -8.90
N ASP A 52 20.13 3.96 -8.40
CA ASP A 52 19.11 3.26 -9.22
C ASP A 52 17.95 4.18 -9.61
N GLY A 53 17.71 5.23 -8.81
CA GLY A 53 16.73 6.25 -9.10
C GLY A 53 15.29 5.72 -9.08
N TRP A 54 14.55 6.00 -10.15
CA TRP A 54 13.13 5.70 -10.24
C TRP A 54 12.89 4.54 -11.19
N LEU A 55 12.36 3.46 -10.64
CA LEU A 55 12.12 2.23 -11.37
C LEU A 55 10.62 1.97 -11.48
N LYS A 56 10.21 1.35 -12.60
CA LYS A 56 8.82 1.03 -12.88
C LYS A 56 8.44 -0.28 -12.20
N GLY A 57 7.23 -0.30 -11.65
CA GLY A 57 6.63 -1.51 -11.11
C GLY A 57 5.11 -1.45 -11.14
N THR A 58 4.50 -2.54 -10.71
CA THR A 58 3.05 -2.73 -10.64
C THR A 58 2.67 -3.04 -9.21
N ILE A 59 1.64 -2.38 -8.69
CA ILE A 59 1.16 -2.65 -7.34
C ILE A 59 0.53 -4.04 -7.31
N SER A 60 1.03 -4.92 -6.46
CA SER A 60 0.49 -6.27 -6.26
C SER A 60 -0.51 -6.30 -5.11
N GLU A 61 -0.19 -5.64 -4.01
CA GLU A 61 -1.04 -5.64 -2.80
C GLU A 61 -1.01 -4.27 -2.11
N LEU A 62 -2.07 -4.01 -1.36
CA LEU A 62 -2.25 -2.80 -0.54
C LEU A 62 -2.25 -3.18 0.93
N MET A 63 -1.76 -2.29 1.80
CA MET A 63 -1.68 -2.55 3.25
C MET A 63 -0.92 -3.85 3.57
N TRP A 64 0.18 -4.07 2.86
CA TRP A 64 1.00 -5.27 2.96
C TRP A 64 1.93 -5.25 4.17
N ARG A 65 2.24 -6.44 4.71
CA ARG A 65 3.20 -6.61 5.81
C ARG A 65 4.06 -7.85 5.60
N SER A 66 5.37 -7.72 5.82
CA SER A 66 6.28 -8.88 5.96
C SER A 66 6.34 -9.35 7.40
N GLU A 67 6.86 -10.56 7.60
CA GLU A 67 7.26 -11.05 8.92
C GLU A 67 8.49 -10.31 9.46
N ASP A 68 9.35 -9.79 8.58
CA ASP A 68 10.56 -9.04 8.91
C ASP A 68 10.30 -7.57 9.30
N MET A 69 9.07 -7.08 9.12
CA MET A 69 8.70 -5.72 9.50
C MET A 69 8.46 -5.61 11.01
N GLU A 70 8.77 -4.44 11.58
CA GLU A 70 8.52 -4.19 12.99
C GLU A 70 7.02 -4.41 13.35
N PRO A 71 6.73 -4.95 14.54
CA PRO A 71 5.35 -5.18 14.97
C PRO A 71 4.51 -3.89 14.89
N GLY A 72 3.44 -3.93 14.09
CA GLY A 72 2.54 -2.80 13.89
C GLY A 72 2.86 -1.93 12.67
N MET A 73 3.98 -2.17 11.99
CA MET A 73 4.26 -1.54 10.70
C MET A 73 3.52 -2.27 9.58
N VAL A 74 2.91 -1.48 8.70
CA VAL A 74 2.20 -1.95 7.50
C VAL A 74 2.55 -0.99 6.38
N ALA A 75 3.04 -1.54 5.26
CA ALA A 75 3.35 -0.77 4.07
C ALA A 75 2.05 -0.49 3.28
N PRO A 76 1.79 0.76 2.85
CA PRO A 76 0.64 1.08 2.02
C PRO A 76 0.61 0.29 0.70
N TYR A 77 1.76 0.04 0.08
CA TYR A 77 1.86 -0.65 -1.21
C TYR A 77 2.97 -1.69 -1.23
N GLN A 78 2.66 -2.85 -1.81
CA GLN A 78 3.64 -3.81 -2.31
C GLN A 78 3.69 -3.70 -3.83
N ILE A 79 4.89 -3.57 -4.38
CA ILE A 79 5.12 -3.29 -5.79
C ILE A 79 6.03 -4.40 -6.34
N ILE A 80 5.57 -5.04 -7.42
CA ILE A 80 6.38 -5.96 -8.22
C ILE A 80 7.02 -5.15 -9.33
N MET A 81 8.34 -5.10 -9.33
CA MET A 81 9.15 -4.37 -10.30
C MET A 81 9.22 -5.14 -11.62
N ASP A 82 9.51 -4.44 -12.72
CA ASP A 82 9.61 -5.09 -14.06
C ASP A 82 10.78 -6.09 -14.16
N ASN A 83 11.71 -6.11 -13.19
CA ASN A 83 12.81 -7.06 -13.06
C ASN A 83 12.49 -8.23 -12.09
N ASP A 84 11.21 -8.46 -11.79
CA ASP A 84 10.69 -9.46 -10.84
C ASP A 84 11.07 -9.22 -9.37
N ASP A 85 11.71 -8.10 -9.03
CA ASP A 85 11.95 -7.74 -7.64
C ASP A 85 10.66 -7.30 -6.94
N ILE A 86 10.49 -7.72 -5.69
CA ILE A 86 9.36 -7.34 -4.86
C ILE A 86 9.83 -6.30 -3.86
N ILE A 87 9.24 -5.11 -3.93
CA ILE A 87 9.55 -4.01 -3.01
C ILE A 87 8.28 -3.55 -2.31
N SER A 88 8.45 -2.86 -1.19
CA SER A 88 7.34 -2.25 -0.46
C SER A 88 7.62 -0.77 -0.22
N ALA A 89 6.62 0.08 -0.46
CA ALA A 89 6.73 1.50 -0.21
C ALA A 89 6.33 1.79 1.25
N PRO A 90 7.22 2.36 2.09
CA PRO A 90 6.93 2.59 3.51
C PRO A 90 5.91 3.70 3.75
N ALA A 91 5.70 4.61 2.79
CA ALA A 91 4.70 5.67 2.87
C ALA A 91 4.11 6.02 1.50
N ASP A 92 2.87 6.51 1.51
CA ASP A 92 2.17 7.01 0.33
C ASP A 92 2.53 8.49 0.08
N THR A 93 3.77 8.75 -0.33
CA THR A 93 4.23 10.09 -0.68
C THR A 93 4.76 10.14 -2.12
N ASP A 94 4.65 11.28 -2.77
CA ASP A 94 5.16 11.48 -4.15
C ASP A 94 6.69 11.31 -4.25
N THR A 95 7.40 11.45 -3.13
CA THR A 95 8.84 11.21 -3.02
C THR A 95 9.24 9.74 -3.09
N LEU A 96 8.30 8.83 -2.83
CA LEU A 96 8.51 7.38 -2.80
C LEU A 96 7.78 6.68 -3.95
N VAL A 97 6.53 7.08 -4.21
CA VAL A 97 5.68 6.45 -5.22
C VAL A 97 4.89 7.50 -5.99
N ARG A 98 5.00 7.41 -7.32
CA ARG A 98 4.31 8.29 -8.27
C ARG A 98 3.65 7.48 -9.37
N ALA A 99 2.61 8.05 -9.98
CA ALA A 99 1.99 7.44 -11.14
C ALA A 99 3.05 7.25 -12.24
N ALA A 100 3.13 6.06 -12.83
CA ALA A 100 3.89 5.91 -14.04
C ALA A 100 3.20 6.73 -15.15
N PRO A 101 3.96 7.36 -16.06
CA PRO A 101 3.35 7.89 -17.27
C PRO A 101 2.61 6.74 -17.96
N PRO A 102 1.43 7.00 -18.56
CA PRO A 102 0.76 5.99 -19.38
C PRO A 102 1.79 5.48 -20.38
N ASP A 103 1.87 4.16 -20.53
CA ASP A 103 2.61 3.57 -21.62
C ASP A 103 2.00 4.20 -22.87
N GLU A 104 2.75 5.05 -23.56
CA GLU A 104 2.31 5.56 -24.86
C GLU A 104 2.21 4.33 -25.75
N GLU A 105 1.01 3.76 -25.78
CA GLU A 105 0.63 2.77 -26.74
C GLU A 105 0.96 3.37 -28.09
N SER A 106 1.84 2.67 -28.79
CA SER A 106 2.33 3.02 -30.09
C SER A 106 1.15 3.04 -31.05
N ASP A 107 0.43 4.15 -31.16
CA ASP A 107 -0.50 4.44 -32.25
C ASP A 107 0.32 4.64 -33.54
N THR A 108 0.93 3.57 -34.04
CA THR A 108 1.48 3.49 -35.40
C THR A 108 0.45 2.91 -36.38
N SER A 109 -0.85 2.88 -36.01
CA SER A 109 -1.91 2.34 -36.87
C SER A 109 -2.46 3.32 -37.93
N LYS A 110 -1.98 4.57 -38.03
CA LYS A 110 -2.32 5.47 -39.15
C LYS A 110 -1.18 5.64 -40.15
N ARG A 111 -0.71 4.53 -40.73
CA ARG A 111 -0.05 4.51 -42.06
C ARG A 111 -0.55 3.32 -42.89
N GLN A 112 -1.78 3.41 -43.39
CA GLN A 112 -2.17 2.70 -44.61
C GLN A 112 -2.68 3.78 -45.58
N ARG A 113 -1.82 4.17 -46.53
CA ARG A 113 -1.90 3.78 -47.95
C ARG A 113 -3.19 4.28 -48.61
N THR A 114 -3.10 5.36 -49.38
CA THR A 114 -3.23 5.40 -50.86
C THR A 114 -2.76 6.77 -51.33
#